data_AF-A0A9N9J1B3-F1
#
_entry.id   AF-A0A9N9J1B3-F1
#
_cell.length_a   1.000
_cell.length_b   1.000
_cell.length_c   1.000
_cell.angle_alpha   90.00
_cell.angle_beta   90.00
_cell.angle_gamma   90.00
#
_symmetry.space_group_name_H-M   'P 1'
#
loop_
_entity.id
_entity.type
_entity.pdbx_description
1 polymer ?
#
loop_
_entity_poly.entity_id
_entity_poly.type
_entity_poly.pdbx_seq_one_letter_code
_entity_poly.pdbx_strand_id
1 'polypeptide(L)' 'HIIDIQNNRWSGYEEPFISKALNEILRLPGEPPSFKQIKKDIEDLRIRIEDLPTLRQIEEVITNLKDLKELKI' A
#
# COMPACT_ATOMS: atom_id res chain seq x y z
N HIS A 1 -3.28 -28.17 17.50
CA HIS A 1 -3.60 -28.83 16.21
C HIS A 1 -3.73 -27.89 15.01
N ILE A 2 -4.47 -26.76 15.06
CA ILE A 2 -4.51 -25.81 13.91
C ILE A 2 -3.27 -24.90 13.86
N ILE A 3 -2.72 -24.53 15.02
CA ILE A 3 -1.54 -23.63 15.13
C ILE A 3 -0.28 -24.30 14.54
N ASP A 4 -0.10 -25.61 14.74
CA ASP A 4 1.08 -26.34 14.29
C ASP A 4 1.14 -26.49 12.74
N ILE A 5 -0.03 -26.52 12.08
CA ILE A 5 -0.12 -26.65 10.62
C ILE A 5 0.26 -25.34 9.92
N GLN A 6 0.02 -24.18 10.56
CA GLN A 6 0.39 -22.88 9.99
C GLN A 6 1.88 -22.57 10.19
N ASN A 7 2.48 -22.96 11.32
CA ASN A 7 3.91 -22.74 11.57
C ASN A 7 4.81 -23.40 10.50
N ASN A 8 4.40 -24.55 9.96
CA ASN A 8 5.15 -25.27 8.91
C ASN A 8 4.93 -24.77 7.48
N ARG A 9 3.99 -23.84 7.22
CA ARG A 9 3.82 -23.26 5.87
C ARG A 9 4.67 -22.03 5.63
N TRP A 10 5.10 -21.34 6.69
CA TRP A 10 5.97 -20.17 6.61
C TRP A 10 7.45 -20.50 6.82
N SER A 11 7.78 -21.71 7.27
CA SER A 11 9.16 -22.18 7.44
C SER A 11 9.91 -22.45 6.12
N GLY A 12 9.22 -22.39 4.97
CA GLY A 12 9.82 -22.57 3.64
C GLY A 12 10.31 -21.28 2.98
N TYR A 13 9.98 -20.10 3.52
CA TYR A 13 10.62 -18.86 3.10
C TYR A 13 11.86 -18.69 3.97
N GLU A 14 13.00 -19.20 3.50
CA GLU A 14 14.29 -18.74 4.01
C GLU A 14 14.31 -17.21 3.92
N GLU A 15 14.79 -16.56 4.97
CA GLU A 15 14.98 -15.11 4.96
C GLU A 15 15.77 -14.75 3.70
N PRO A 16 15.24 -13.89 2.82
CA PRO A 16 15.93 -13.56 1.59
C PRO A 16 17.31 -13.03 1.95
N PHE A 17 18.36 -13.64 1.39
CA PHE A 17 19.71 -13.17 1.63
C PHE A 17 19.84 -11.76 1.04
N ILE A 18 19.82 -10.76 1.90
CA ILE A 18 20.10 -9.36 1.56
C ILE A 18 21.52 -9.08 2.04
N SER A 19 22.42 -8.74 1.10
CA SER A 19 23.79 -8.41 1.47
C SER A 19 23.82 -7.25 2.48
N LYS A 20 24.78 -7.26 3.40
CA LYS A 20 24.94 -6.20 4.41
C LYS A 20 25.02 -4.81 3.77
N ALA A 21 25.74 -4.68 2.66
CA ALA A 21 25.84 -3.43 1.92
C ALA A 21 24.48 -2.96 1.38
N LEU A 22 23.65 -3.88 0.87
CA LEU A 22 22.32 -3.57 0.39
C LEU A 22 21.38 -3.17 1.55
N ASN A 23 21.48 -3.85 2.70
CA ASN A 23 20.75 -3.48 3.91
C ASN A 23 21.15 -2.08 4.43
N GLU A 24 22.43 -1.73 4.40
CA GLU A 24 22.92 -0.41 4.81
C GLU A 24 22.45 0.71 3.87
N ILE A 25 22.41 0.45 2.55
CA ILE A 25 21.90 1.40 1.55
C ILE A 25 20.39 1.59 1.69
N LEU A 26 19.64 0.48 1.80
CA LEU A 26 18.18 0.51 1.84
C LEU A 26 17.62 0.87 3.23
N ARG A 27 18.44 0.79 4.28
CA ARG A 27 18.05 1.01 5.68
C ARG A 27 16.81 0.20 6.05
N LEU A 28 16.77 -1.06 5.63
CA LEU A 28 15.65 -1.94 5.92
C LEU A 28 15.51 -2.12 7.44
N PRO A 29 14.28 -2.16 7.96
CA PRO A 29 14.07 -2.45 9.37
C PRO A 29 14.59 -3.86 9.69
N GLY A 30 15.36 -3.99 10.77
CA GLY A 30 15.95 -5.26 11.19
C GLY A 30 14.94 -6.29 11.70
N GLU A 31 13.69 -5.86 11.95
CA GLU A 31 12.58 -6.74 12.30
C GLU A 31 11.38 -6.43 11.39
N PRO A 32 10.60 -7.46 11.03
CA PRO A 32 9.36 -7.24 10.28
C PRO A 32 8.37 -6.40 11.11
N PRO A 33 7.57 -5.54 10.47
CA PRO A 33 6.59 -4.73 11.18
C PRO A 33 5.54 -5.61 11.85
N SER A 34 5.14 -5.22 13.07
CA SER A 34 4.05 -5.91 13.76
C SER A 34 2.74 -5.81 12.99
N PHE A 35 1.84 -6.77 13.17
CA PHE A 35 0.50 -6.74 12.56
C PHE A 35 -0.28 -5.45 12.88
N LYS A 36 -0.09 -4.90 14.08
CA LYS A 36 -0.68 -3.62 14.49
C LYS A 36 -0.13 -2.45 13.68
N GLN A 37 1.18 -2.47 13.41
CA GLN A 37 1.84 -1.46 12.59
C GLN A 37 1.34 -1.52 11.14
N ILE A 38 1.28 -2.73 10.56
CA ILE A 38 0.77 -2.94 9.19
C ILE A 38 -0.66 -2.42 9.05
N LYS A 39 -1.54 -2.72 10.00
CA LYS A 39 -2.92 -2.20 9.98
C LYS A 39 -2.99 -0.68 9.99
N LYS A 40 -2.15 -0.05 10.82
CA LYS A 40 -2.09 1.41 10.89
C LYS A 40 -1.59 2.00 9.57
N ASP A 41 -0.52 1.45 9.01
CA ASP A 41 0.07 1.93 7.77
C ASP A 41 -0.91 1.82 6.59
N ILE A 42 -1.72 0.75 6.54
CA ILE A 42 -2.80 0.59 5.55
C ILE A 42 -3.86 1.68 5.69
N GLU A 43 -4.30 1.99 6.91
CA GLU A 43 -5.30 3.03 7.14
C GLU A 43 -4.75 4.42 6.79
N ASP A 44 -3.52 4.71 7.17
CA ASP A 44 -2.84 5.97 6.84
C ASP A 44 -2.67 6.13 5.32
N LEU A 45 -2.38 5.04 4.60
CA LEU A 45 -2.32 5.03 3.13
C LEU A 45 -3.69 5.28 2.50
N ARG A 46 -4.76 4.68 3.04
CA ARG A 46 -6.12 4.89 2.55
C ARG A 46 -6.53 6.35 2.63
N ILE A 47 -6.29 6.99 3.77
CA ILE A 47 -6.58 8.43 3.96
C ILE A 47 -5.83 9.27 2.94
N ARG A 48 -4.54 8.99 2.72
CA ARG A 48 -3.73 9.73 1.74
C ARG A 48 -4.21 9.54 0.31
N ILE A 49 -4.71 8.34 -0.04
CA ILE A 49 -5.28 8.05 -1.36
C ILE A 49 -6.60 8.81 -1.53
N GLU A 50 -7.46 8.84 -0.51
CA GLU A 50 -8.72 9.60 -0.53
C GLU A 50 -8.46 11.11 -0.65
N ASP A 51 -7.38 11.62 -0.05
CA ASP A 51 -6.94 13.01 -0.15
C ASP A 51 -6.13 13.34 -1.42
N LEU A 52 -5.94 12.40 -2.36
CA LEU A 52 -5.18 12.68 -3.56
C LEU A 52 -5.89 13.77 -4.40
N PRO A 53 -5.25 14.94 -4.62
CA PRO A 53 -5.85 16.02 -5.39
C PRO A 53 -6.19 15.59 -6.82
N THR A 54 -5.53 14.54 -7.32
CA THR A 54 -5.80 13.94 -8.63
C THR A 54 -7.21 13.37 -8.75
N LEU A 55 -7.77 12.74 -7.71
CA LEU A 55 -9.14 12.20 -7.77
C LEU A 55 -10.16 13.34 -7.88
N ARG A 56 -10.01 14.36 -7.03
CA ARG A 56 -10.87 15.56 -7.08
C ARG A 56 -10.73 16.32 -8.40
N GLN A 57 -9.53 16.44 -8.95
CA GLN A 57 -9.30 17.06 -10.26
C GLN A 57 -9.92 16.23 -11.39
N ILE A 58 -9.85 14.90 -11.33
CA ILE A 58 -10.51 14.01 -12.30
C ILE A 58 -12.03 14.20 -12.22
N GLU A 59 -12.60 14.27 -11.02
CA GLU A 59 -14.03 14.55 -10.84
C GLU A 59 -14.42 15.90 -11.44
N GLU A 60 -13.72 16.99 -11.12
CA GLU A 60 -13.96 18.31 -11.72
C GLU A 60 -13.88 18.30 -13.25
N VAL A 61 -12.87 17.63 -13.82
CA VAL A 61 -12.74 17.49 -15.28
C VAL A 61 -13.91 16.70 -15.88
N ILE A 62 -14.36 15.63 -15.23
CA ILE A 62 -15.52 14.85 -15.69
C ILE A 62 -16.80 15.69 -15.67
N THR A 63 -17.04 16.47 -14.61
CA THR A 63 -18.21 17.35 -14.52
C THR A 63 -18.19 18.39 -15.64
N ASN A 64 -17.07 19.09 -15.80
CA ASN A 64 -16.90 20.09 -16.87
C ASN A 64 -17.11 19.49 -18.28
N LEU A 65 -16.64 18.26 -18.51
CA LEU A 65 -16.85 17.57 -19.79
C LEU A 65 -18.31 17.19 -20.03
N LYS A 66 -19.07 16.83 -18.99
CA LYS A 66 -20.52 16.57 -19.11
C LYS A 66 -21.28 17.83 -19.46
N ASP A 67 -21.00 18.93 -18.75
CA ASP A 67 -21.64 20.22 -18.98
C ASP A 67 -21.40 20.73 -20.41
N LEU A 68 -20.17 20.59 -20.93
CA LEU A 68 -19.84 20.92 -22.32
C LEU A 68 -20.56 20.04 -23.36
N LYS A 69 -20.87 18.80 -23.01
CA LYS A 69 -21.59 17.86 -23.88
C LYS A 69 -23.08 18.20 -23.93
N GLU A 70 -23.64 18.68 -22.83
CA GLU A 70 -25.05 19.11 -22.73
C GLU A 70 -25.28 20.48 -23.41
N LEU A 71 -24.27 21.35 -23.46
CA LEU A 71 -24.33 22.65 -24.14
C LEU A 71 -24.19 22.56 -25.67
N LYS A 72 -23.73 21.43 -26.22
CA LYS A 72 -23.74 21.17 -27.66
C LYS A 72 -25.07 20.52 -28.07
N ILE A 73 -26.14 21.33 -28.11
CA ILE A 73 -27.37 21.08 -28.86
C ILE A 73 -27.21 21.67 -30.26
#